data_AF-A0A429REL6-F1
#
_entry.id   AF-A0A429REL6-F1
#
_cell.length_a   1.000
_cell.length_b   1.000
_cell.length_c   1.000
_cell.angle_alpha   90.00
_cell.angle_beta   90.00
_cell.angle_gamma   90.00
#
_symmetry.space_group_name_H-M   'P 1'
#
loop_
_entity.id
_entity.type
_entity.pdbx_description
1 polymer ?
#
loop_
_entity_poly.entity_id
_entity_poly.type
_entity_poly.pdbx_seq_one_letter_code
_entity_poly.pdbx_strand_id
1 'polypeptide(L)'
;MADTVHSLINRLHELLVTHLTDGAVDIAPGLHDVVDRSAALGADGTWIAAGAHANLSGIALVRGQPDRAVAHLEAAVAAGYNDCVALHAGPSLPLHQDPRFRALYQRMRITEDDIEELFWLHQEMRTAVRDAQDAMVDNIGRLDTGVSPLPQAPLPTREPHTQGVLATRVDLAALQTALQQAALKAEFQRSSGNTSLDLIDGSWDYPRARRDAWHADASDTLRQRAAAARAFVARPSAGSSLLAPCPPLGSIMYPA
;
A
#
# COMPACT_ATOMS: atom_id res chain seq x y z
N MET A 1 20.58 14.71 -12.74
CA MET A 1 19.19 14.81 -13.24
C MET A 1 18.47 15.81 -12.35
N ALA A 2 17.73 16.77 -12.88
CA ALA A 2 16.95 17.69 -12.04
C ALA A 2 15.81 16.92 -11.38
N ASP A 3 15.51 17.23 -10.13
CA ASP A 3 14.39 16.63 -9.43
C ASP A 3 13.07 17.12 -10.00
N THR A 4 12.19 16.17 -10.24
CA THR A 4 10.80 16.37 -10.64
C THR A 4 9.89 15.68 -9.64
N VAL A 5 8.66 16.16 -9.54
CA VAL A 5 7.58 15.51 -8.77
C VAL A 5 7.52 14.02 -9.11
N HIS A 6 7.50 13.68 -10.40
CA HIS A 6 7.45 12.28 -10.85
C HIS A 6 8.67 11.46 -10.40
N SER A 7 9.89 12.00 -10.51
CA SER A 7 11.08 11.27 -10.04
C SER A 7 11.09 11.02 -8.53
N LEU A 8 10.55 11.94 -7.73
CA LEU A 8 10.46 11.76 -6.27
C LEU A 8 9.34 10.80 -5.87
N ILE A 9 8.21 10.80 -6.59
CA ILE A 9 7.17 9.77 -6.43
C ILE A 9 7.75 8.38 -6.69
N ASN A 10 8.48 8.21 -7.80
CA ASN A 10 9.11 6.93 -8.14
C ASN A 10 10.13 6.52 -7.06
N ARG A 11 10.94 7.47 -6.57
CA ARG A 11 11.89 7.20 -5.50
C ARG A 11 11.21 6.77 -4.19
N LEU A 12 10.13 7.45 -3.80
CA LEU A 12 9.33 7.08 -2.64
C LEU A 12 8.75 5.67 -2.82
N HIS A 13 8.13 5.40 -3.97
CA HIS A 13 7.60 4.09 -4.31
C HIS A 13 8.67 2.98 -4.19
N GLU A 14 9.85 3.16 -4.77
CA GLU A 14 10.95 2.19 -4.70
C GLU A 14 11.41 1.91 -3.27
N LEU A 15 11.51 2.95 -2.44
CA LEU A 15 11.86 2.80 -1.02
C LEU A 15 10.81 1.96 -0.28
N LEU A 16 9.53 2.25 -0.50
CA LEU A 16 8.43 1.50 0.11
C LEU A 16 8.40 0.04 -0.38
N VAL A 17 8.58 -0.21 -1.67
CA VAL A 17 8.70 -1.57 -2.22
C VAL A 17 9.88 -2.30 -1.57
N THR A 18 11.03 -1.64 -1.43
CA THR A 18 12.22 -2.21 -0.76
C THR A 18 11.90 -2.58 0.68
N HIS A 19 11.24 -1.69 1.43
CA HIS A 19 10.87 -1.96 2.82
C HIS A 19 9.92 -3.16 2.96
N LEU A 20 8.96 -3.29 2.04
CA LEU A 20 7.95 -4.36 2.05
C LEU A 20 8.51 -5.71 1.58
N THR A 21 9.51 -5.71 0.71
CA THR A 21 10.12 -6.94 0.16
C THR A 21 11.38 -7.38 0.90
N ASP A 22 12.09 -6.44 1.53
CA ASP A 22 13.31 -6.65 2.29
C ASP A 22 13.26 -5.87 3.61
N GLY A 23 12.57 -6.44 4.60
CA GLY A 23 12.38 -5.85 5.92
C GLY A 23 13.67 -5.65 6.73
N ALA A 24 14.82 -6.13 6.26
CA ALA A 24 16.12 -5.89 6.89
C ALA A 24 16.73 -4.55 6.49
N VAL A 25 16.32 -3.97 5.36
CA VAL A 25 16.86 -2.71 4.86
C VAL A 25 16.23 -1.53 5.60
N ASP A 26 17.07 -0.71 6.23
CA ASP A 26 16.62 0.55 6.82
C ASP A 26 16.46 1.62 5.74
N ILE A 27 15.21 1.87 5.34
CA ILE A 27 14.88 2.89 4.32
C ILE A 27 14.77 4.31 4.89
N ALA A 28 14.86 4.50 6.21
CA ALA A 28 14.67 5.81 6.85
C ALA A 28 15.61 6.90 6.28
N PRO A 29 16.91 6.65 6.02
CA PRO A 29 17.77 7.65 5.38
C PRO A 29 17.28 8.04 3.98
N GLY A 30 16.74 7.09 3.22
CA GLY A 30 16.17 7.36 1.89
C GLY A 30 14.89 8.19 1.97
N LEU A 31 14.04 7.96 2.98
CA LEU A 31 12.85 8.78 3.19
C LEU A 31 13.23 10.22 3.62
N HIS A 32 14.27 10.39 4.42
CA HIS A 32 14.81 11.72 4.74
C HIS A 32 15.34 12.45 3.49
N ASP A 33 16.06 11.75 2.60
CA ASP A 33 16.48 12.33 1.30
C ASP A 33 15.26 12.78 0.46
N VAL A 34 14.19 11.99 0.42
CA VAL A 34 12.96 12.36 -0.28
C VAL A 34 12.33 13.61 0.34
N VAL A 35 12.30 13.73 1.66
CA VAL A 35 11.80 14.95 2.35
C VAL A 35 12.60 16.18 1.93
N ASP A 36 13.94 16.11 2.02
CA ASP A 36 14.81 17.25 1.74
C ASP A 36 14.69 17.72 0.28
N ARG A 37 14.64 16.78 -0.66
CA ARG A 37 14.49 17.08 -2.10
C ARG A 37 13.10 17.55 -2.46
N SER A 38 12.07 17.03 -1.78
CA SER A 38 10.69 17.47 -1.96
C SER A 38 10.49 18.91 -1.49
N ALA A 39 11.17 19.33 -0.42
CA ALA A 39 11.16 20.71 0.05
C ALA A 39 11.72 21.70 -1.01
N ALA A 40 12.73 21.27 -1.78
CA ALA A 40 13.31 22.08 -2.85
C ALA A 40 12.35 22.31 -4.04
N LEU A 41 11.31 21.48 -4.19
CA LEU A 41 10.27 21.63 -5.23
C LEU A 41 9.14 22.60 -4.82
N GLY A 42 9.14 23.10 -3.58
CA GLY A 42 8.11 24.01 -3.07
C GLY A 42 6.75 23.34 -2.90
N ALA A 43 5.68 24.05 -3.30
CA ALA A 43 4.30 23.60 -3.07
C ALA A 43 4.01 22.23 -3.72
N ASP A 44 4.58 21.97 -4.91
CA ASP A 44 4.33 20.75 -5.67
C ASP A 44 4.93 19.50 -5.02
N GLY A 45 6.02 19.66 -4.24
CA GLY A 45 6.66 18.57 -3.50
C GLY A 45 6.16 18.40 -2.07
N THR A 46 5.37 19.35 -1.56
CA THR A 46 5.00 19.38 -0.13
C THR A 46 4.26 18.13 0.31
N TRP A 47 3.34 17.61 -0.52
CA TRP A 47 2.60 16.39 -0.22
C TRP A 47 3.50 15.13 -0.22
N ILE A 48 4.57 15.11 -1.02
CA ILE A 48 5.54 14.01 -1.05
C ILE A 48 6.33 14.00 0.25
N ALA A 49 6.79 15.17 0.71
CA ALA A 49 7.44 15.30 2.01
C ALA A 49 6.50 14.88 3.16
N ALA A 50 5.23 15.28 3.09
CA ALA A 50 4.20 14.89 4.05
C ALA A 50 4.01 13.36 4.10
N GLY A 51 3.91 12.70 2.94
CA GLY A 51 3.83 11.25 2.81
C GLY A 51 5.08 10.52 3.29
N ALA A 52 6.28 11.04 3.02
CA ALA A 52 7.54 10.48 3.50
C ALA A 52 7.65 10.58 5.03
N HIS A 53 7.25 11.71 5.63
CA HIS A 53 7.16 11.85 7.09
C HIS A 53 6.11 10.92 7.70
N ALA A 54 4.95 10.74 7.07
CA ALA A 54 3.95 9.78 7.53
C ALA A 54 4.49 8.33 7.52
N ASN A 55 5.22 7.96 6.47
CA ASN A 55 5.90 6.67 6.38
C ASN A 55 7.00 6.49 7.44
N LEU A 56 7.82 7.52 7.71
CA LEU A 56 8.78 7.53 8.81
C LEU A 56 8.08 7.36 10.18
N SER A 57 6.92 7.98 10.38
CA SER A 57 6.10 7.80 11.57
C SER A 57 5.63 6.35 11.73
N GLY A 58 5.11 5.75 10.64
CA GLY A 58 4.68 4.34 10.63
C GLY A 58 5.84 3.37 10.96
N ILE A 59 7.01 3.58 10.37
CA ILE A 59 8.22 2.78 10.66
C ILE A 59 8.64 2.93 12.12
N ALA A 60 8.63 4.15 12.66
CA ALA A 60 8.96 4.41 14.06
C ALA A 60 7.97 3.71 15.02
N LEU A 61 6.67 3.69 14.68
CA LEU A 61 5.66 2.95 15.44
C LEU A 61 5.95 1.45 15.49
N VAL A 62 6.20 0.84 14.33
CA VAL A 62 6.50 -0.61 14.24
C VAL A 62 7.77 -0.97 15.00
N ARG A 63 8.74 -0.04 15.08
CA ARG A 63 9.99 -0.19 15.86
C ARG A 63 9.84 0.11 17.35
N GLY A 64 8.64 0.41 17.84
CA GLY A 64 8.40 0.73 19.25
C GLY A 64 9.01 2.07 19.68
N GLN A 65 9.08 3.05 18.77
CA GLN A 65 9.65 4.38 19.00
C GLN A 65 8.55 5.46 18.96
N PRO A 66 7.62 5.51 19.93
CA PRO A 66 6.42 6.35 19.87
C PRO A 66 6.74 7.84 19.84
N ASP A 67 7.78 8.31 20.54
CA ASP A 67 8.17 9.72 20.51
C ASP A 67 8.66 10.16 19.12
N ARG A 68 9.43 9.30 18.44
CA ARG A 68 9.87 9.56 17.07
C ARG A 68 8.71 9.50 16.09
N ALA A 69 7.78 8.56 16.29
CA ALA A 69 6.57 8.50 15.49
C ALA A 69 5.76 9.80 15.58
N VAL A 70 5.50 10.29 16.80
CA VAL A 70 4.78 11.55 17.01
C VAL A 70 5.53 12.73 16.38
N ALA A 71 6.85 12.80 16.50
CA ALA A 71 7.65 13.86 15.88
C ALA A 71 7.57 13.84 14.34
N HIS A 72 7.65 12.66 13.72
CA HIS A 72 7.48 12.54 12.27
C HIS A 72 6.06 12.84 11.83
N LEU A 73 5.05 12.40 12.58
CA LEU A 73 3.65 12.73 12.31
C LEU A 73 3.39 14.23 12.42
N GLU A 74 4.01 14.92 13.38
CA GLU A 74 3.91 16.37 13.50
C GLU A 74 4.43 17.07 12.24
N ALA A 75 5.59 16.66 11.74
CA ALA A 75 6.15 17.17 10.48
C ALA A 75 5.23 16.85 9.28
N ALA A 76 4.65 15.66 9.24
CA ALA A 76 3.68 15.28 8.20
C ALA A 76 2.43 16.18 8.22
N VAL A 77 1.81 16.37 9.38
CA VAL A 77 0.61 17.21 9.55
C VAL A 77 0.92 18.68 9.24
N ALA A 78 2.10 19.18 9.65
CA ALA A 78 2.54 20.53 9.30
C ALA A 78 2.71 20.71 7.78
N ALA A 79 3.09 19.65 7.08
CA ALA A 79 3.17 19.60 5.61
C ALA A 79 1.84 19.23 4.92
N GLY A 80 0.71 19.17 5.64
CA GLY A 80 -0.62 18.95 5.04
C GLY A 80 -1.09 17.50 4.98
N TYR A 81 -0.38 16.56 5.60
CA TYR A 81 -0.84 15.17 5.73
C TYR A 81 -2.14 15.11 6.54
N ASN A 82 -3.13 14.40 6.00
CA ASN A 82 -4.47 14.35 6.56
C ASN A 82 -5.16 12.98 6.38
N ASP A 83 -4.39 11.92 6.13
CA ASP A 83 -4.94 10.56 6.12
C ASP A 83 -5.23 10.11 7.56
N CYS A 84 -6.45 10.45 7.99
CA CYS A 84 -6.95 10.16 9.31
C CYS A 84 -7.42 8.69 9.46
N VAL A 85 -7.56 7.94 8.36
CA VAL A 85 -7.95 6.53 8.39
C VAL A 85 -6.74 5.68 8.82
N ALA A 86 -5.54 5.97 8.30
CA ALA A 86 -4.28 5.34 8.72
C ALA A 86 -4.04 5.44 10.24
N LEU A 87 -4.46 6.54 10.86
CA LEU A 87 -4.32 6.78 12.30
C LEU A 87 -5.25 5.92 13.19
N HIS A 88 -6.14 5.13 12.58
CA HIS A 88 -6.98 4.12 13.24
C HIS A 88 -6.45 2.69 13.06
N ALA A 89 -5.36 2.49 12.29
CA ALA A 89 -4.73 1.20 12.17
C ALA A 89 -4.15 0.73 13.52
N GLY A 90 -4.05 -0.59 13.70
CA GLY A 90 -3.60 -1.24 14.94
C GLY A 90 -2.35 -0.60 15.59
N PRO A 91 -1.25 -0.36 14.84
CA PRO A 91 -0.03 0.25 15.39
C PRO A 91 -0.21 1.65 15.99
N SER A 92 -1.23 2.39 15.54
CA SER A 92 -1.52 3.77 15.98
C SER A 92 -2.41 3.82 17.23
N LEU A 93 -3.16 2.74 17.53
CA LEU A 93 -4.10 2.70 18.65
C LEU A 93 -3.46 3.04 20.01
N PRO A 94 -2.26 2.58 20.36
CA PRO A 94 -1.61 2.96 21.61
C PRO A 94 -1.38 4.47 21.77
N LEU A 95 -1.23 5.21 20.66
CA LEU A 95 -1.05 6.66 20.68
C LEU A 95 -2.35 7.43 20.92
N HIS A 96 -3.52 6.79 20.90
CA HIS A 96 -4.80 7.49 21.07
C HIS A 96 -4.96 8.14 22.45
N GLN A 97 -4.14 7.77 23.44
CA GLN A 97 -4.10 8.41 24.76
C GLN A 97 -3.03 9.50 24.88
N ASP A 98 -2.11 9.62 23.92
CA ASP A 98 -1.08 10.66 23.93
C ASP A 98 -1.71 12.02 23.56
N PRO A 99 -1.60 13.05 24.43
CA PRO A 99 -2.16 14.37 24.15
C PRO A 99 -1.54 15.04 22.92
N ARG A 100 -0.27 14.78 22.60
CA ARG A 100 0.41 15.30 21.40
C ARG A 100 -0.23 14.71 20.15
N PHE A 101 -0.42 13.38 20.13
CA PHE A 101 -1.07 12.70 19.01
C PHE A 101 -2.51 13.18 18.80
N ARG A 102 -3.29 13.35 19.88
CA ARG A 102 -4.65 13.91 19.81
C ARG A 102 -4.65 15.32 19.22
N ALA A 103 -3.73 16.18 19.64
CA ALA A 103 -3.63 17.54 19.13
C ALA A 103 -3.27 17.57 17.63
N LEU A 104 -2.40 16.67 17.17
CA LEU A 104 -2.10 16.49 15.75
C LEU A 104 -3.33 16.04 14.96
N TYR A 105 -4.03 15.01 15.44
CA TYR A 105 -5.25 14.50 14.81
C TYR A 105 -6.32 15.59 14.66
N GLN A 106 -6.54 16.39 15.71
CA GLN A 106 -7.54 17.48 15.71
C GLN A 106 -7.22 18.62 14.72
N ARG A 107 -5.99 18.72 14.24
CA ARG A 107 -5.58 19.71 13.21
C ARG A 107 -5.87 19.24 11.80
N MET A 108 -6.03 17.94 11.57
CA MET A 108 -6.28 17.39 10.24
C MET A 108 -7.66 17.81 9.72
N ARG A 109 -7.73 18.12 8.43
CA ARG A 109 -8.95 18.48 7.73
C ARG A 109 -9.09 17.64 6.48
N ILE A 110 -10.29 17.18 6.18
CA ILE A 110 -10.57 16.29 5.06
C ILE A 110 -11.94 16.62 4.45
N THR A 111 -12.10 16.34 3.16
CA THR A 111 -13.40 16.40 2.48
C THR A 111 -14.10 15.05 2.55
N GLU A 112 -15.40 15.03 2.27
CA GLU A 112 -16.18 13.79 2.23
C GLU A 112 -15.66 12.83 1.15
N ASP A 113 -15.45 13.32 -0.07
CA ASP A 113 -14.95 12.49 -1.18
C ASP A 113 -13.57 11.89 -0.89
N ASP A 114 -12.69 12.65 -0.23
CA ASP A 114 -11.34 12.18 0.11
C ASP A 114 -11.36 11.15 1.24
N ILE A 115 -12.26 11.27 2.22
CA ILE A 115 -12.37 10.23 3.25
C ILE A 115 -12.89 8.91 2.66
N GLU A 116 -13.85 8.95 1.73
CA GLU A 116 -14.35 7.76 1.04
C GLU A 116 -13.23 7.07 0.27
N GLU A 117 -12.38 7.85 -0.41
CA GLU A 117 -11.25 7.30 -1.13
C GLU A 117 -10.19 6.71 -0.19
N LEU A 118 -9.85 7.36 0.93
CA LEU A 118 -8.92 6.79 1.91
C LEU A 118 -9.44 5.48 2.50
N PHE A 119 -10.74 5.39 2.81
CA PHE A 119 -11.36 4.14 3.24
C PHE A 119 -11.20 3.05 2.18
N TRP A 120 -11.46 3.38 0.92
CA TRP A 120 -11.26 2.44 -0.19
C TRP A 120 -9.79 2.02 -0.33
N LEU A 121 -8.85 2.96 -0.28
CA LEU A 121 -7.41 2.69 -0.42
C LEU A 121 -6.94 1.72 0.67
N HIS A 122 -7.28 1.95 1.93
CA HIS A 122 -6.91 1.06 3.02
C HIS A 122 -7.63 -0.30 2.95
N GLN A 123 -8.90 -0.33 2.55
CA GLN A 123 -9.60 -1.60 2.30
C GLN A 123 -8.93 -2.41 1.19
N GLU A 124 -8.51 -1.76 0.11
CA GLU A 124 -7.85 -2.43 -1.01
C GLU A 124 -6.45 -2.90 -0.63
N MET A 125 -5.70 -2.16 0.18
CA MET A 125 -4.43 -2.65 0.74
C MET A 125 -4.63 -3.96 1.52
N ARG A 126 -5.66 -4.03 2.38
CA ARG A 126 -6.00 -5.22 3.16
C ARG A 126 -6.49 -6.37 2.31
N THR A 127 -7.17 -6.07 1.21
CA THR A 127 -7.67 -7.06 0.26
C THR A 127 -6.53 -7.62 -0.58
N ALA A 128 -5.62 -6.78 -1.07
CA ALA A 128 -4.44 -7.21 -1.82
C ALA A 128 -3.54 -8.15 -1.00
N VAL A 129 -3.35 -7.88 0.30
CA VAL A 129 -2.61 -8.79 1.19
C VAL A 129 -3.31 -10.15 1.32
N ARG A 130 -4.64 -10.17 1.45
CA ARG A 130 -5.43 -11.42 1.51
C ARG A 130 -5.39 -12.19 0.19
N ASP A 131 -5.61 -11.52 -0.93
CA ASP A 131 -5.53 -12.11 -2.27
C ASP A 131 -4.13 -12.73 -2.50
N ALA A 132 -3.06 -12.09 -2.01
CA ALA A 132 -1.70 -12.63 -2.06
C ALA A 132 -1.52 -13.87 -1.17
N GLN A 133 -2.07 -13.87 0.05
CA GLN A 133 -2.04 -15.02 0.95
C GLN A 133 -2.79 -16.22 0.38
N ASP A 134 -3.98 -16.00 -0.17
CA ASP A 134 -4.80 -17.05 -0.79
C ASP A 134 -4.07 -17.64 -2.01
N ALA A 135 -3.49 -16.79 -2.88
CA ALA A 135 -2.68 -17.26 -4.00
C ALA A 135 -1.46 -18.07 -3.56
N MET A 136 -0.80 -17.70 -2.46
CA MET A 136 0.30 -18.50 -1.90
C MET A 136 -0.17 -19.89 -1.43
N VAL A 137 -1.36 -20.00 -0.82
CA VAL A 137 -1.95 -21.27 -0.39
C VAL A 137 -2.30 -22.14 -1.60
N ASP A 138 -2.93 -21.55 -2.62
CA ASP A 138 -3.33 -22.26 -3.85
C ASP A 138 -2.11 -22.83 -4.63
N ASN A 139 -0.92 -22.25 -4.41
CA ASN A 139 0.32 -22.70 -5.02
C ASN A 139 0.97 -23.90 -4.33
N ILE A 140 0.52 -24.27 -3.13
CA ILE A 140 1.08 -25.41 -2.39
C ILE A 140 0.73 -26.71 -3.11
N GLY A 141 1.75 -27.45 -3.53
CA GLY A 141 1.59 -28.75 -4.19
C GLY A 141 1.06 -28.67 -5.62
N ARG A 142 1.02 -27.47 -6.21
CA ARG A 142 0.59 -27.24 -7.60
C ARG A 142 1.67 -27.74 -8.57
N LEU A 143 1.28 -28.63 -9.49
CA LEU A 143 2.22 -29.32 -10.39
C LEU A 143 2.36 -28.69 -11.77
N ASP A 144 1.70 -27.60 -12.16
CA ASP A 144 1.98 -26.99 -13.47
C ASP A 144 3.31 -26.22 -13.48
N THR A 145 3.71 -25.68 -14.63
CA THR A 145 4.88 -24.77 -14.77
C THR A 145 4.49 -23.34 -15.13
N GLY A 146 3.20 -23.01 -15.09
CA GLY A 146 2.65 -21.69 -15.37
C GLY A 146 2.98 -20.68 -14.26
N VAL A 147 2.77 -19.41 -14.57
CA VAL A 147 2.98 -18.30 -13.64
C VAL A 147 1.69 -17.51 -13.53
N SER A 148 1.16 -17.42 -12.31
CA SER A 148 -0.08 -16.71 -11.99
C SER A 148 0.23 -15.37 -11.32
N PRO A 149 0.18 -14.23 -12.04
CA PRO A 149 0.38 -12.93 -11.42
C PRO A 149 -0.79 -12.57 -10.48
N LEU A 150 -0.53 -11.77 -9.45
CA LEU A 150 -1.59 -11.25 -8.60
C LEU A 150 -2.39 -10.18 -9.36
N PRO A 151 -3.72 -10.12 -9.17
CA PRO A 151 -4.51 -9.02 -9.69
C PRO A 151 -4.10 -7.71 -9.00
N GLN A 152 -4.15 -6.61 -9.74
CA GLN A 152 -3.98 -5.26 -9.18
C GLN A 152 -5.24 -4.46 -9.46
N ALA A 153 -5.86 -3.92 -8.41
CA ALA A 153 -6.90 -2.93 -8.56
C ALA A 153 -6.33 -1.64 -9.18
N PRO A 154 -7.03 -1.02 -10.13
CA PRO A 154 -6.59 0.24 -10.72
C PRO A 154 -6.63 1.36 -9.68
N LEU A 155 -5.60 2.21 -9.68
CA LEU A 155 -5.56 3.39 -8.81
C LEU A 155 -6.63 4.42 -9.23
N PRO A 156 -7.26 5.12 -8.27
CA PRO A 156 -8.17 6.20 -8.57
C PRO A 156 -7.47 7.31 -9.37
N THR A 157 -8.15 7.83 -10.40
CA THR A 157 -7.60 8.87 -11.30
C THR A 157 -8.19 10.25 -11.07
N ARG A 158 -9.20 10.38 -10.20
CA ARG A 158 -9.77 11.69 -9.86
C ARG A 158 -8.71 12.56 -9.17
N GLU A 159 -8.86 13.87 -9.32
CA GLU A 159 -8.08 14.83 -8.55
C GLU A 159 -8.59 14.86 -7.10
N PRO A 160 -7.74 14.60 -6.09
CA PRO A 160 -8.13 14.70 -4.70
C PRO A 160 -8.11 16.16 -4.23
N HIS A 161 -8.91 16.46 -3.21
CA HIS A 161 -8.93 17.79 -2.59
C HIS A 161 -7.83 17.96 -1.54
N THR A 162 -7.24 16.86 -1.11
CA THR A 162 -6.28 16.80 -0.02
C THR A 162 -5.11 15.87 -0.31
N GLN A 163 -3.98 16.22 0.31
CA GLN A 163 -2.68 15.66 0.00
C GLN A 163 -2.48 14.23 0.52
N GLY A 164 -3.16 13.85 1.61
CA GLY A 164 -3.09 12.50 2.17
C GLY A 164 -3.51 11.44 1.16
N VAL A 165 -4.53 11.70 0.34
CA VAL A 165 -4.98 10.77 -0.70
C VAL A 165 -3.86 10.45 -1.70
N LEU A 166 -3.10 11.45 -2.14
CA LEU A 166 -1.98 11.25 -3.07
C LEU A 166 -0.89 10.37 -2.45
N ALA A 167 -0.54 10.61 -1.19
CA ALA A 167 0.43 9.79 -0.47
C ALA A 167 -0.06 8.34 -0.34
N THR A 168 -1.30 8.13 0.09
CA THR A 168 -1.87 6.78 0.31
C THR A 168 -2.04 6.01 -1.01
N ARG A 169 -2.25 6.69 -2.15
CA ARG A 169 -2.18 6.06 -3.49
C ARG A 169 -0.79 5.51 -3.80
N VAL A 170 0.27 6.24 -3.45
CA VAL A 170 1.66 5.76 -3.62
C VAL A 170 1.92 4.54 -2.73
N ASP A 171 1.42 4.57 -1.49
CA ASP A 171 1.52 3.43 -0.57
C ASP A 171 0.81 2.18 -1.13
N LEU A 172 -0.40 2.32 -1.69
CA LEU A 172 -1.12 1.20 -2.31
C LEU A 172 -0.37 0.67 -3.53
N ALA A 173 0.12 1.56 -4.39
CA ALA A 173 0.90 1.17 -5.55
C ALA A 173 2.16 0.38 -5.14
N ALA A 174 2.89 0.86 -4.13
CA ALA A 174 4.08 0.19 -3.61
C ALA A 174 3.75 -1.18 -3.02
N LEU A 175 2.65 -1.29 -2.27
CA LEU A 175 2.17 -2.57 -1.74
C LEU A 175 1.83 -3.57 -2.85
N GLN A 176 1.07 -3.14 -3.87
CA GLN A 176 0.71 -3.99 -5.01
C GLN A 176 1.95 -4.46 -5.77
N THR A 177 2.95 -3.59 -5.97
CA THR A 177 4.24 -3.97 -6.57
C THR A 177 5.00 -4.97 -5.70
N ALA A 178 5.10 -4.73 -4.40
CA ALA A 178 5.82 -5.61 -3.48
C ALA A 178 5.20 -7.02 -3.43
N LEU A 179 3.87 -7.10 -3.32
CA LEU A 179 3.14 -8.37 -3.34
C LEU A 179 3.30 -9.09 -4.68
N GLN A 180 3.23 -8.36 -5.80
CA GLN A 180 3.45 -8.92 -7.13
C GLN A 180 4.87 -9.51 -7.27
N GLN A 181 5.90 -8.81 -6.79
CA GLN A 181 7.28 -9.30 -6.82
C GLN A 181 7.45 -10.58 -5.98
N ALA A 182 6.85 -10.61 -4.79
CA ALA A 182 6.88 -11.79 -3.92
C ALA A 182 6.18 -12.99 -4.58
N ALA A 183 4.98 -12.78 -5.15
CA ALA A 183 4.23 -13.84 -5.83
C ALA A 183 4.96 -14.38 -7.06
N LEU A 184 5.48 -13.51 -7.93
CA LEU A 184 6.24 -13.95 -9.11
C LEU A 184 7.48 -14.75 -8.71
N LYS A 185 8.20 -14.31 -7.68
CA LYS A 185 9.37 -15.04 -7.17
C LYS A 185 8.99 -16.46 -6.72
N ALA A 186 7.90 -16.60 -5.97
CA ALA A 186 7.41 -17.90 -5.51
C ALA A 186 6.98 -18.80 -6.69
N GLU A 187 6.28 -18.24 -7.69
CA GLU A 187 5.87 -18.97 -8.89
C GLU A 187 7.04 -19.47 -9.73
N PHE A 188 8.06 -18.63 -9.94
CA PHE A 188 9.26 -19.05 -10.66
C PHE A 188 10.03 -20.15 -9.91
N GLN A 189 10.12 -20.07 -8.58
CA GLN A 189 10.74 -21.13 -7.78
C GLN A 189 9.98 -22.46 -7.89
N ARG A 190 8.65 -22.40 -7.79
CA ARG A 190 7.77 -23.57 -7.95
C ARG A 190 7.91 -24.18 -9.34
N SER A 191 7.75 -23.35 -10.39
CA SER A 191 7.86 -23.76 -11.79
C SER A 191 9.22 -24.39 -12.10
N SER A 192 10.31 -23.78 -11.64
CA SER A 192 11.66 -24.34 -11.82
C SER A 192 11.88 -25.66 -11.07
N GLY A 193 11.38 -25.78 -9.83
CA GLY A 193 11.44 -27.03 -9.06
C GLY A 193 10.67 -28.16 -9.76
N ASN A 194 9.49 -27.82 -10.27
CA ASN A 194 8.63 -28.69 -11.06
C ASN A 194 9.32 -29.19 -12.34
N THR A 195 9.88 -28.29 -13.16
CA THR A 195 10.69 -28.68 -14.33
C THR A 195 11.87 -29.57 -13.96
N SER A 196 12.51 -29.32 -12.81
CA SER A 196 13.66 -30.11 -12.38
C SER A 196 13.28 -31.55 -12.01
N LEU A 197 12.11 -31.77 -11.40
CA LEU A 197 11.63 -33.12 -11.06
C LEU A 197 11.38 -33.96 -12.32
N ASP A 198 10.73 -33.40 -13.33
CA ASP A 198 10.49 -34.08 -14.61
C ASP A 198 11.81 -34.53 -15.28
N LEU A 199 12.86 -33.71 -15.21
CA LEU A 199 14.18 -34.04 -15.78
C LEU A 199 14.94 -35.14 -15.03
N ILE A 200 14.72 -35.33 -13.72
CA ILE A 200 15.50 -36.26 -12.90
C ILE A 200 14.97 -37.69 -13.02
N ASP A 201 13.66 -37.90 -12.87
CA ASP A 201 13.08 -39.24 -12.76
C ASP A 201 11.91 -39.52 -13.72
N GLY A 202 11.47 -38.52 -14.50
CA GLY A 202 10.38 -38.66 -15.47
C GLY A 202 9.03 -39.05 -14.84
N SER A 203 8.87 -38.92 -13.52
CA SER A 203 7.66 -39.30 -12.78
C SER A 203 6.56 -38.24 -12.80
N TRP A 204 6.67 -37.27 -13.71
CA TRP A 204 5.80 -36.11 -13.79
C TRP A 204 4.34 -36.49 -14.11
N ASP A 205 3.41 -36.15 -13.20
CA ASP A 205 1.98 -36.38 -13.40
C ASP A 205 1.38 -35.32 -14.36
N TYR A 206 1.61 -35.52 -15.66
CA TYR A 206 1.09 -34.64 -16.72
C TYR A 206 -0.45 -34.42 -16.63
N PRO A 207 -1.29 -35.45 -16.40
CA PRO A 207 -2.73 -35.24 -16.21
C PRO A 207 -3.07 -34.30 -15.04
N ARG A 208 -2.38 -34.40 -13.90
CA ARG A 208 -2.58 -33.50 -12.77
C ARG A 208 -2.05 -32.10 -13.06
N ALA A 209 -0.84 -31.97 -13.60
CA ALA A 209 -0.27 -30.68 -13.97
C ALA A 209 -1.20 -29.88 -14.91
N ARG A 210 -1.85 -30.54 -15.87
CA ARG A 210 -2.83 -29.88 -16.75
C ARG A 210 -4.09 -29.41 -16.01
N ARG A 211 -4.59 -30.19 -15.05
CA ARG A 211 -5.74 -29.79 -14.23
C ARG A 211 -5.41 -28.60 -13.34
N ASP A 212 -4.22 -28.64 -12.74
CA ASP A 212 -3.71 -27.57 -11.89
C ASP A 212 -3.57 -26.26 -12.69
N ALA A 213 -3.03 -26.33 -13.92
CA ALA A 213 -2.94 -25.18 -14.81
C ALA A 213 -4.32 -24.57 -15.13
N TRP A 214 -5.32 -25.39 -15.50
CA TRP A 214 -6.67 -24.88 -15.78
C TRP A 214 -7.35 -24.29 -14.55
N HIS A 215 -7.10 -24.86 -13.37
CA HIS A 215 -7.64 -24.32 -12.13
C HIS A 215 -7.00 -22.98 -11.77
N ALA A 216 -5.69 -22.85 -11.98
CA ALA A 216 -4.97 -21.59 -11.80
C ALA A 216 -5.49 -20.50 -12.76
N ASP A 217 -5.60 -20.79 -14.07
CA ASP A 217 -6.11 -19.84 -15.07
C ASP A 217 -7.54 -19.35 -14.74
N ALA A 218 -8.41 -20.27 -14.31
CA ALA A 218 -9.76 -19.94 -13.91
C ALA A 218 -9.79 -19.04 -12.66
N SER A 219 -8.97 -19.37 -11.67
CA SER A 219 -8.86 -18.60 -10.42
C SER A 219 -8.29 -17.20 -10.68
N ASP A 220 -7.26 -17.10 -11.52
CA ASP A 220 -6.65 -15.82 -11.90
C ASP A 220 -7.65 -14.92 -12.65
N THR A 221 -8.41 -15.49 -13.57
CA THR A 221 -9.48 -14.77 -14.28
C THR A 221 -10.54 -14.23 -13.31
N LEU A 222 -10.93 -15.03 -12.32
CA LEU A 222 -11.91 -14.61 -11.29
C LEU A 222 -11.34 -13.50 -10.40
N ARG A 223 -10.11 -13.65 -9.93
CA ARG A 223 -9.41 -12.65 -9.11
C ARG A 223 -9.22 -11.33 -9.84
N GLN A 224 -8.84 -11.36 -11.12
CA GLN A 224 -8.71 -10.16 -11.95
C GLN A 224 -10.04 -9.43 -12.12
N ARG A 225 -11.13 -10.16 -12.38
CA ARG A 225 -12.47 -9.56 -12.47
C ARG A 225 -12.92 -8.98 -11.13
N ALA A 226 -12.63 -9.66 -10.02
CA ALA A 226 -12.95 -9.17 -8.69
C ALA A 226 -12.21 -7.87 -8.36
N ALA A 227 -10.91 -7.79 -8.65
CA ALA A 227 -10.13 -6.56 -8.47
C ALA A 227 -10.64 -5.41 -9.35
N ALA A 228 -10.97 -5.68 -10.62
CA ALA A 228 -11.54 -4.68 -11.51
C ALA A 228 -12.93 -4.20 -11.03
N ALA A 229 -13.77 -5.09 -10.51
CA ALA A 229 -15.09 -4.77 -9.98
C ALA A 229 -15.03 -3.92 -8.70
N ARG A 230 -13.92 -3.98 -7.96
CA ARG A 230 -13.66 -3.15 -6.77
C ARG A 230 -13.03 -1.80 -7.11
N ALA A 231 -12.73 -1.49 -8.38
CA ALA A 231 -12.15 -0.21 -8.76
C ALA A 231 -12.91 0.96 -8.13
N PHE A 232 -12.18 1.94 -7.59
CA PHE A 232 -12.81 3.11 -7.00
C PHE A 232 -13.62 3.86 -8.06
N VAL A 233 -14.92 4.01 -7.79
CA VAL A 233 -15.81 4.84 -8.59
C VAL A 233 -16.19 6.03 -7.76
N ALA A 234 -15.68 7.20 -8.14
CA ALA A 234 -16.10 8.47 -7.57
C ALA A 234 -17.62 8.58 -7.78
N ARG A 235 -18.37 8.67 -6.68
CA ARG A 235 -19.78 8.99 -6.77
C ARG A 235 -19.88 10.43 -7.27
N PRO A 236 -20.78 10.74 -8.22
CA PRO A 236 -21.14 12.12 -8.48
C PRO A 236 -21.86 12.63 -7.24
N SER A 237 -21.10 13.10 -6.26
CA SER A 237 -21.64 13.63 -5.02
C SER A 237 -22.07 15.07 -5.28
N ALA A 238 -23.14 15.49 -4.61
CA ALA A 238 -23.33 16.89 -4.22
C ALA A 238 -22.34 17.27 -3.08
N GLY A 239 -21.23 16.53 -2.98
CA GLY A 239 -20.28 16.50 -1.89
C GLY A 239 -19.51 17.80 -1.86
N SER A 240 -19.44 18.36 -0.66
CA SER A 240 -18.83 19.65 -0.45
C SER A 240 -17.30 19.50 -0.56
N SER A 241 -16.67 20.28 -1.44
CA SER A 241 -15.21 20.52 -1.39
C SER A 241 -14.78 21.27 -0.12
N LEU A 242 -15.73 21.53 0.80
CA LEU A 242 -15.47 22.10 2.10
C LEU A 242 -14.67 21.13 2.97
N LEU A 243 -13.50 21.60 3.38
CA LEU A 243 -12.68 20.94 4.38
C LEU A 243 -13.37 20.96 5.75
N ALA A 244 -13.61 19.77 6.31
CA ALA A 244 -14.12 19.59 7.66
C ALA A 244 -13.06 18.94 8.56
N PRO A 245 -13.16 19.06 9.90
CA PRO A 245 -12.38 18.22 10.81
C PRO A 245 -12.56 16.74 10.47
N CYS A 246 -11.48 15.96 10.59
CA CYS A 246 -11.59 14.51 10.51
C CYS A 246 -12.61 13.98 11.54
N PRO A 247 -13.26 12.83 11.28
CA PRO A 247 -14.16 12.20 12.24
C PRO A 247 -13.48 12.04 13.61
N PRO A 248 -14.23 12.02 14.73
CA PRO A 248 -13.61 11.94 16.06
C PRO A 248 -12.59 10.79 16.17
N LEU A 249 -11.46 11.04 16.83
CA LEU A 249 -10.46 9.99 17.04
C LEU A 249 -11.08 8.79 17.78
N GLY A 250 -10.91 7.60 17.22
CA GLY A 250 -11.50 6.36 17.70
C GLY A 250 -12.91 6.07 17.14
N SER A 251 -13.51 6.96 16.36
CA SER A 251 -14.85 6.73 15.77
C SER A 251 -14.79 5.94 14.46
N ILE A 252 -13.63 5.88 13.81
CA ILE A 252 -13.44 5.12 12.58
C ILE A 252 -13.05 3.69 12.94
N MET A 253 -13.82 2.72 12.44
CA MET A 253 -13.36 1.34 12.38
C MET A 253 -12.41 1.20 11.20
N TYR A 254 -11.16 0.81 11.46
CA TYR A 254 -10.20 0.58 10.39
C TYR A 254 -10.68 -0.56 9.48
N PRO A 255 -10.57 -0.41 8.14
CA PRO A 255 -10.95 -1.46 7.19
C PRO A 255 -10.33 -2.82 7.53
N ALA A 256 -11.17 -3.85 7.64
CA ALA A 256 -10.74 -5.22 7.92
C ALA A 256 -10.26 -5.88 6.65
#